data_AF-A0A527W4V8-F1
#
_entry.id   AF-A0A527W4V8-F1
#
_cell.length_a   1.000
_cell.length_b   1.000
_cell.length_c   1.000
_cell.angle_alpha   90.00
_cell.angle_beta   90.00
_cell.angle_gamma   90.00
#
_symmetry.space_group_name_H-M   'P 1'
#
loop_
_entity.id
_entity.type
_entity.pdbx_description
1 polymer ?
#
loop_
_entity_poly.entity_id
_entity_poly.type
_entity_poly.pdbx_seq_one_letter_code
_entity_poly.pdbx_strand_id
1 'polypeptide(L)' 'LIKVIWHDGQGACLFTKKLERGRFIWPSADGTVVITPAQLGYLLEGIDWRMPQKTWRPSSAG' A
#
# COMPACT_ATOMS: atom_id res chain seq x y z
N LEU A 1 -6.91 -3.27 6.39
CA LEU A 1 -6.41 -2.05 7.06
C LEU A 1 -4.90 -2.13 7.07
N ILE A 2 -4.19 -1.05 6.77
CA ILE A 2 -2.74 -0.95 6.93
C ILE A 2 -2.41 0.23 7.85
N LYS A 3 -1.35 0.09 8.63
CA LYS A 3 -0.82 1.10 9.55
C LYS A 3 0.64 1.36 9.19
N VAL A 4 1.00 2.62 8.98
CA VAL A 4 2.36 3.05 8.64
C VAL A 4 2.83 4.04 9.68
N ILE A 5 3.97 3.75 10.29
CA ILE A 5 4.66 4.66 11.21
C ILE A 5 5.75 5.37 10.42
N TRP A 6 5.72 6.70 10.42
CA TRP A 6 6.74 7.54 9.80
C TRP A 6 7.42 8.37 10.88
N HIS A 7 8.75 8.32 10.97
CA HIS A 7 9.52 9.15 11.87
C HIS A 7 10.30 10.19 11.08
N ASP A 8 10.14 11.47 11.39
CA ASP A 8 10.76 12.59 10.66
C ASP A 8 12.06 13.10 11.31
N GLY A 9 12.45 12.53 12.43
CA GLY A 9 13.62 12.92 13.21
C GLY A 9 13.27 13.70 14.48
N GLN A 10 12.05 14.23 14.60
CA GLN A 10 11.55 14.94 15.79
C GLN A 10 10.40 14.19 16.45
N GLY A 11 9.62 13.44 15.67
CA GLY A 11 8.56 12.61 16.19
C GLY A 11 8.10 11.55 15.19
N ALA A 12 7.06 10.81 15.57
CA ALA A 12 6.44 9.80 14.73
C ALA A 12 4.98 10.15 14.43
N CYS A 13 4.56 9.94 13.18
CA CYS A 13 3.17 9.98 12.75
C CYS A 13 2.67 8.56 12.44
N LEU A 14 1.43 8.26 12.82
CA LEU A 14 0.73 7.03 12.44
C LEU A 14 -0.29 7.33 11.33
N PHE A 15 -0.04 6.80 10.14
CA PHE A 15 -0.98 6.80 9.04
C PHE A 15 -1.76 5.49 9.01
N THR A 16 -3.08 5.56 8.84
CA THR A 16 -3.93 4.39 8.73
C THR A 16 -4.76 4.46 7.45
N LYS A 17 -4.76 3.39 6.65
CA LYS A 17 -5.57 3.29 5.42
C LYS A 17 -6.40 2.01 5.39
N LYS A 18 -7.69 2.16 5.10
CA LYS A 18 -8.58 1.08 4.70
C LYS A 18 -8.88 1.27 3.22
N LEU A 19 -8.85 0.18 2.45
CA LEU A 19 -9.33 0.23 1.08
C LEU A 19 -10.85 0.13 1.10
N GLU A 20 -11.52 1.00 0.36
CA GLU A 20 -12.97 0.93 0.15
C GLU A 20 -13.35 -0.30 -0.69
N ARG A 21 -12.44 -0.76 -1.56
CA ARG A 21 -12.61 -1.94 -2.41
C ARG A 21 -11.29 -2.71 -2.53
N GLY A 22 -11.38 -4.03 -2.66
CA GLY A 22 -10.20 -4.90 -2.80
C GLY A 22 -9.52 -5.21 -1.46
N ARG A 23 -8.26 -5.65 -1.54
CA ARG A 23 -7.44 -6.03 -0.37
C ARG A 23 -6.00 -5.58 -0.56
N PHE A 24 -5.29 -5.41 0.54
CA PHE A 24 -3.84 -5.24 0.52
C PHE A 24 -3.19 -6.56 0.13
N ILE A 25 -2.29 -6.53 -0.85
CA ILE A 25 -1.49 -7.69 -1.25
C ILE A 25 -0.09 -7.49 -0.69
N TRP A 26 0.13 -8.01 0.51
CA TRP A 26 1.46 -8.00 1.12
C TRP A 26 2.34 -9.07 0.46
N PRO A 27 3.65 -8.83 0.26
CA PRO A 27 4.56 -9.89 -0.14
C PRO A 27 4.50 -11.06 0.85
N SER A 28 4.53 -12.28 0.32
CA SER A 28 4.91 -13.43 1.14
C SER A 28 6.40 -13.31 1.41
N ALA A 29 6.74 -12.84 2.60
CA ALA A 29 8.11 -12.75 3.08
C ALA A 29 8.13 -13.17 4.54
N ASP A 30 9.12 -13.97 4.91
CA ASP A 30 9.38 -14.29 6.30
C ASP A 30 10.11 -13.09 6.94
N GLY A 31 9.33 -12.20 7.55
CA GLY A 31 9.84 -11.03 8.28
C GLY A 31 9.67 -9.70 7.53
N THR A 32 10.72 -8.87 7.54
CA THR A 32 10.68 -7.48 7.04
C THR A 32 11.06 -7.42 5.57
N VAL A 33 10.32 -6.62 4.79
CA VAL A 33 10.64 -6.32 3.39
C VAL A 33 10.95 -4.85 3.25
N VAL A 34 12.04 -4.52 2.57
CA VAL A 34 12.36 -3.15 2.15
C VAL A 34 11.59 -2.83 0.88
N ILE A 35 10.95 -1.67 0.86
CA ILE A 35 10.00 -1.30 -0.20
C ILE A 35 10.35 0.09 -0.73
N THR A 36 10.27 0.27 -2.05
CA THR A 36 10.46 1.58 -2.67
C THR A 36 9.22 2.47 -2.47
N PRO A 37 9.34 3.81 -2.64
CA PRO A 37 8.17 4.69 -2.60
C PRO A 37 7.07 4.30 -3.61
N ALA A 38 7.46 3.83 -4.80
CA ALA A 38 6.51 3.36 -5.81
C ALA A 38 5.76 2.09 -5.36
N GLN A 39 6.47 1.15 -4.74
CA GLN A 39 5.91 -0.08 -4.18
C GLN A 39 4.94 0.20 -3.03
N LEU A 40 5.24 1.19 -2.17
CA LEU A 40 4.29 1.68 -1.18
C LEU A 40 3.03 2.26 -1.85
N GLY A 41 3.18 3.03 -2.93
CA GLY A 41 2.06 3.53 -3.74
C GLY A 41 1.15 2.41 -4.24
N TYR A 42 1.72 1.35 -4.83
CA TYR A 42 0.97 0.18 -5.27
C TYR A 42 0.18 -0.49 -4.15
N LEU A 43 0.80 -0.70 -2.98
CA LEU A 43 0.10 -1.26 -1.82
C LEU A 43 -1.06 -0.39 -1.37
N LEU A 44 -0.87 0.93 -1.33
CA LEU A 44 -1.92 1.88 -0.93
C LEU A 44 -3.07 1.95 -1.94
N GLU A 45 -2.87 1.52 -3.18
CA GLU A 45 -3.92 1.37 -4.20
C GLU A 45 -4.50 -0.06 -4.28
N GLY A 46 -4.00 -1.00 -3.48
CA GLY A 46 -4.42 -2.41 -3.54
C GLY A 46 -3.92 -3.15 -4.79
N ILE A 47 -2.82 -2.68 -5.38
CA ILE A 47 -2.15 -3.26 -6.55
C ILE A 47 -1.09 -4.25 -6.07
N ASP A 48 -0.98 -5.42 -6.72
CA ASP A 48 0.16 -6.32 -6.47
C ASP A 48 1.42 -5.66 -7.01
N TRP A 49 2.28 -5.24 -6.11
CA TRP A 49 3.53 -4.58 -6.39
C TRP A 49 4.59 -5.46 -7.10
N ARG A 50 4.43 -6.79 -7.13
CA ARG A 50 5.27 -7.75 -7.88
C ARG A 50 4.82 -7.83 -9.34
N MET A 51 3.56 -7.52 -9.60
CA MET A 51 2.95 -7.57 -10.92
C MET A 51 1.93 -6.42 -11.02
N PRO A 52 2.41 -5.18 -11.28
CA PRO A 52 1.60 -3.97 -11.14
C PRO A 52 0.49 -3.94 -12.19
N GLN A 53 -0.64 -4.54 -11.83
CA GLN A 53 -1.90 -4.52 -12.55
C GLN A 53 -2.96 -4.00 -11.58
N LYS A 54 -3.72 -2.99 -12.02
CA LYS A 54 -4.84 -2.50 -11.22
C LYS A 54 -5.83 -3.63 -10.97
N THR A 55 -6.02 -3.99 -9.71
CA THR A 55 -6.98 -5.01 -9.27
C THR A 55 -8.43 -4.55 -9.45
N TRP A 56 -8.64 -3.26 -9.65
CA TRP A 56 -9.91 -2.65 -10.00
C TRP A 56 -9.73 -1.53 -11.04
N ARG A 57 -10.65 -1.47 -12.01
CA ARG A 57 -10.73 -0.39 -12.99
C ARG A 57 -12.14 0.23 -12.91
N PRO A 58 -12.26 1.57 -12.88
CA PRO A 58 -13.57 2.22 -12.96
C PRO A 58 -14.23 1.90 -14.30
N SER A 59 -15.52 1.60 -14.27
CA SER A 59 -16.33 1.39 -15.49
C SER A 59 -16.64 2.71 -16.22
N SER A 60 -16.41 3.85 -15.57
CA SER A 60 -16.61 5.19 -16.13
C SER A 60 -15.78 6.21 -15.34
N ALA A 61 -15.15 7.14 -16.05
CA ALA A 61 -14.68 8.40 -15.46
C ALA A 61 -15.83 9.41 -15.54
N GLY A 62 -16.12 10.09 -14.44
CA GLY A 62 -17.12 11.17 -14.40
C GLY A 62 -16.63 12.42 -15.10
#